data_AF-A0A952L5S1-F1
#
_entry.id   AF-A0A952L5S1-F1
#
_cell.length_a   1.000
_cell.length_b   1.000
_cell.length_c   1.000
_cell.angle_alpha   90.00
_cell.angle_beta   90.00
_cell.angle_gamma   90.00
#
_symmetry.space_group_name_H-M   'P 1'
#
loop_
_entity.id
_entity.type
_entity.pdbx_description
1 polymer ?
#
loop_
_entity_poly.entity_id
_entity_poly.type
_entity_poly.pdbx_seq_one_letter_code
_entity_poly.pdbx_strand_id
1 'polypeptide(L)' 'ADKGRYPDSLEDLAATRYVREIPEDPISGSRDQWVTVTPPTDAQLAGQVWDVRSGAAGRASDGRLYADW' A
#
# COMPACT_ATOMS: atom_id res chain seq x y z
N ALA A 1 -1.77 -5.88 -16.51
CA ALA A 1 -0.84 -5.46 -15.44
C ALA A 1 0.53 -5.30 -16.06
N ASP A 2 0.93 -4.05 -16.29
CA ASP A 2 1.92 -3.65 -17.31
C ASP A 2 3.39 -4.00 -17.03
N LYS A 3 3.71 -4.73 -15.96
CA LYS A 3 5.09 -5.20 -15.69
C LYS A 3 5.25 -6.65 -15.23
N GLY A 4 4.16 -7.41 -15.07
CA GLY A 4 4.25 -8.80 -14.58
C GLY A 4 5.00 -8.93 -13.24
N ARG A 5 4.97 -7.90 -12.40
CA ARG A 5 5.67 -7.79 -11.12
C ARG A 5 4.96 -6.79 -10.21
N TYR A 6 4.91 -7.09 -8.92
CA TYR A 6 4.56 -6.12 -7.89
C TYR A 6 5.71 -5.14 -7.65
N PRO A 7 5.42 -3.85 -7.41
CA PRO A 7 6.44 -2.89 -7.03
C PRO A 7 7.10 -3.30 -5.71
N ASP A 8 8.34 -2.87 -5.53
CA ASP A 8 9.09 -3.11 -4.29
C ASP A 8 8.71 -2.14 -3.19
N SER A 9 8.17 -0.97 -3.56
CA SER A 9 7.73 0.05 -2.62
C SER A 9 6.67 0.96 -3.25
N LEU A 10 6.00 1.75 -2.42
CA LEU A 10 5.03 2.75 -2.86
C LEU A 10 5.68 3.81 -3.76
N GLU A 11 6.89 4.24 -3.41
CA GLU A 11 7.68 5.21 -4.16
C GLU A 11 7.99 4.72 -5.58
N ASP A 12 8.14 3.41 -5.78
CA ASP A 12 8.32 2.84 -7.12
C ASP A 12 7.10 3.10 -8.01
N LEU A 13 5.88 3.09 -7.47
CA LEU A 13 4.66 3.44 -8.21
C LEU A 13 4.67 4.91 -8.67
N ALA A 14 5.19 5.82 -7.84
CA ALA A 14 5.34 7.23 -8.21
C ALA A 14 6.47 7.43 -9.24
N ALA A 15 7.61 6.77 -9.05
CA ALA A 15 8.76 6.83 -9.94
C ALA A 15 8.43 6.27 -11.33
N THR A 16 7.68 5.18 -11.38
CA THR A 16 7.23 4.53 -12.61
C THR A 16 5.95 5.15 -13.20
N ARG A 17 5.47 6.27 -12.59
CA ARG A 17 4.33 7.08 -13.06
C ARG A 17 3.00 6.33 -13.12
N TYR A 18 2.84 5.26 -12.34
CA TYR A 18 1.52 4.65 -12.11
C TYR A 18 0.66 5.51 -11.20
N VAL A 19 1.29 6.24 -10.29
CA VAL A 19 0.67 7.32 -9.51
C VAL A 19 1.50 8.59 -9.74
N ARG A 20 0.87 9.78 -9.72
CA ARG A 20 1.61 11.04 -9.91
C ARG A 20 2.61 11.31 -8.77
N GLU A 21 2.19 10.99 -7.56
CA GLU A 21 2.91 11.14 -6.29
C GLU A 21 2.19 10.32 -5.21
N ILE A 22 2.84 10.02 -4.08
CA ILE A 22 2.19 9.29 -2.99
C ILE A 22 1.11 10.18 -2.36
N PRO A 23 -0.16 9.77 -2.32
CA PRO A 23 -1.21 10.58 -1.71
C PRO A 23 -1.03 10.64 -0.19
N GLU A 24 -1.56 11.69 0.43
CA GLU A 24 -1.76 11.70 1.88
C GLU A 24 -2.80 10.66 2.26
N ASP A 25 -2.54 9.91 3.33
CA ASP A 25 -3.53 9.02 3.91
C ASP A 25 -4.72 9.84 4.43
N PRO A 26 -5.96 9.62 3.94
CA PRO A 26 -7.13 10.38 4.35
C PRO A 26 -7.51 10.17 5.83
N ILE A 27 -7.02 9.11 6.47
CA ILE A 27 -7.29 8.82 7.88
C ILE A 27 -6.24 9.50 8.77
N SER A 28 -4.95 9.26 8.53
CA SER A 28 -3.87 9.81 9.38
C SER A 28 -3.43 11.22 8.99
N GLY A 29 -3.77 11.68 7.79
CA GLY A 29 -3.31 12.95 7.22
C GLY A 29 -1.81 12.95 6.88
N SER A 30 -1.19 11.79 6.73
CA SER A 30 0.25 11.65 6.50
C SER A 30 0.55 10.76 5.30
N ARG A 31 1.57 11.14 4.51
CA ARG A 31 2.05 10.34 3.38
C ARG A 31 2.93 9.16 3.81
N ASP A 32 3.51 9.25 5.01
CA ASP A 32 4.54 8.33 5.49
C ASP A 32 3.94 7.18 6.32
N GLN A 33 2.63 7.21 6.56
CA GLN A 33 1.92 6.20 7.35
C GLN A 33 1.26 5.12 6.51
N TRP A 34 1.52 5.06 5.20
CA TRP A 34 1.06 3.93 4.41
C TRP A 34 1.78 2.64 4.80
N VAL A 35 1.03 1.60 5.11
CA VAL A 35 1.52 0.25 5.42
C VAL A 35 1.38 -0.60 4.17
N THR A 36 2.49 -1.13 3.68
CA THR A 36 2.49 -2.06 2.54
C THR A 36 2.23 -3.48 3.00
N VAL A 37 1.43 -4.20 2.23
CA VAL A 37 1.14 -5.62 2.45
C VAL A 37 1.88 -6.43 1.40
N THR A 38 2.65 -7.40 1.87
CA THR A 38 3.39 -8.30 0.99
C THR A 38 2.46 -9.30 0.30
N PRO A 39 2.78 -9.71 -0.94
CA PRO A 39 2.06 -10.78 -1.61
C PRO A 39 2.00 -12.05 -0.75
N PRO A 40 0.91 -12.83 -0.82
CA PRO A 40 0.88 -14.17 -0.24
C PRO A 40 1.97 -15.04 -0.88
N THR A 41 2.47 -16.04 -0.15
CA THR A 41 3.61 -16.86 -0.57
C THR A 41 3.35 -17.67 -1.87
N ASP A 42 2.09 -17.87 -2.22
CA ASP A 42 1.63 -18.48 -3.49
C ASP A 42 1.67 -17.53 -4.69
N ALA A 43 1.87 -16.22 -4.46
CA ALA A 43 1.88 -15.24 -5.54
C ALA A 43 2.96 -15.57 -6.59
N GLN A 44 2.53 -15.72 -7.84
CA GLN A 44 3.39 -16.04 -8.97
C GLN A 44 4.29 -14.88 -9.41
N LEU A 45 3.99 -13.66 -8.96
CA LEU A 45 4.70 -12.44 -9.34
C LEU A 45 5.59 -11.98 -8.17
N ALA A 46 6.84 -11.65 -8.47
CA ALA A 46 7.78 -11.11 -7.50
C ALA A 46 7.39 -9.67 -7.06
N GLY A 47 7.91 -9.23 -5.92
CA GLY A 47 7.74 -7.86 -5.39
C GLY A 47 7.20 -7.86 -3.96
N GLN A 48 7.06 -6.66 -3.39
CA GLN A 48 6.75 -6.49 -1.95
C GLN A 48 5.44 -5.76 -1.69
N VAL A 49 4.86 -5.09 -2.68
CA VAL A 49 3.63 -4.30 -2.51
C VAL A 49 2.50 -4.91 -3.31
N TRP A 50 1.70 -5.75 -2.63
CA TRP A 50 0.44 -6.27 -3.15
C TRP A 50 -0.73 -5.33 -2.85
N ASP A 51 -0.81 -4.89 -1.59
CA ASP A 51 -1.84 -3.97 -1.09
C ASP A 51 -1.18 -2.84 -0.29
N VAL A 52 -1.93 -1.76 -0.10
CA VAL A 52 -1.50 -0.60 0.68
C VAL A 52 -2.64 -0.17 1.59
N ARG A 53 -2.36 -0.03 2.88
CA ARG A 53 -3.35 0.26 3.92
C ARG A 53 -2.92 1.46 4.76
N SER A 54 -3.90 2.14 5.33
CA SER A 54 -3.62 3.26 6.24
C SER A 54 -2.99 2.75 7.55
N GLY A 55 -1.87 3.34 7.95
CA GLY A 55 -1.20 3.08 9.23
C GLY A 55 -1.72 3.94 10.37
N ALA A 56 -2.85 4.62 10.20
CA ALA A 56 -3.46 5.42 11.25
C ALA A 56 -3.71 4.57 12.50
N ALA A 57 -3.29 5.10 13.67
CA ALA A 57 -3.59 4.50 14.97
C ALA A 57 -5.09 4.63 15.27
N GLY A 58 -5.88 3.68 14.78
CA GLY A 58 -7.33 3.73 14.89
C GLY A 58 -8.01 2.49 14.32
N ARG A 59 -9.31 2.39 14.61
CA ARG A 59 -10.18 1.37 14.04
C ARG A 59 -11.07 1.99 12.97
N ALA A 60 -11.25 1.28 11.87
CA ALA A 60 -12.28 1.56 10.87
C ALA A 60 -13.68 1.40 11.50
N SER A 61 -14.71 1.85 10.78
CA SER A 61 -16.10 1.86 11.26
C SER A 61 -16.64 0.46 11.61
N ASP A 62 -15.98 -0.61 11.16
CA ASP A 62 -16.28 -2.01 11.44
C ASP A 62 -15.51 -2.58 12.66
N GLY A 63 -14.68 -1.76 13.31
CA GLY A 63 -13.88 -2.13 14.47
C GLY A 63 -12.53 -2.80 14.16
N ARG A 64 -12.18 -3.01 12.89
CA ARG A 64 -10.84 -3.51 12.49
C ARG A 64 -9.83 -2.37 12.51
N LEU A 65 -8.56 -2.66 12.78
CA LEU A 65 -7.51 -1.64 12.65
C LEU A 65 -7.43 -1.19 11.19
N TYR A 66 -7.10 0.07 10.91
CA TYR A 66 -6.91 0.53 9.53
C TYR A 66 -5.83 -0.25 8.78
N ALA A 67 -4.86 -0.81 9.50
CA ALA A 67 -3.85 -1.72 8.96
C ALA A 67 -4.39 -3.13 8.64
N ASP A 68 -5.54 -3.53 9.19
CA ASP A 68 -6.16 -4.86 9.03
C ASP A 68 -7.42 -4.83 8.16
N TRP A 69 -7.86 -3.64 7.74
CA TRP A 69 -9.06 -3.44 6.93
C TRP A 69 -8.89 -3.98 5.50
#